data_AF-A0A1A9J9C9-F1
#
_entry.id   AF-A0A1A9J9C9-F1
#
_cell.length_a   1.000
_cell.length_b   1.000
_cell.length_c   1.000
_cell.angle_alpha   90.00
_cell.angle_beta   90.00
_cell.angle_gamma   90.00
#
_symmetry.space_group_name_H-M   'P 1'
#
loop_
_entity.id
_entity.type
_entity.pdbx_description
1 polymer ?
#
loop_
_entity_poly.entity_id
_entity_poly.type
_entity_poly.pdbx_seq_one_letter_code
_entity_poly.pdbx_strand_id
1 'polypeptide(L)'
;MVPGWPYSVVAALEIGRTSWGTEQAVTVTDTRLYGKASAQAWDRLHPRLTRRAARLDHDGPLHVIEGTAIRLVVEKLPSGGVNKPVWLWWSRIGATEADVDRCWQSFFRRFDIEHTFRLFKQTLGWTKPRLRSSEAADRWAWLVIAAYAQFRLARPLATDLRRPWEKPTEPNRLTPARVRRGLRNLQARTGSPAGAPKPSRPGPGRPQGPKKRRPAARHDVGKVRATGEAFSRPAHHKQGAKPRRWSGTDTIGRAQ
;
A
#
# COMPACT_ATOMS: atom_id res chain seq x y z
N MET A 1 -7.32 -12.49 5.01
CA MET A 1 -7.85 -11.13 5.25
C MET A 1 -6.65 -10.21 5.30
N VAL A 2 -6.38 -9.47 4.23
CA VAL A 2 -5.36 -8.41 4.23
C VAL A 2 -6.16 -7.13 4.34
N PRO A 3 -6.05 -6.36 5.43
CA PRO A 3 -6.82 -5.14 5.56
C PRO A 3 -6.36 -4.18 4.45
N GLY A 4 -7.30 -3.77 3.61
CA GLY A 4 -7.14 -2.57 2.81
C GLY A 4 -6.97 -1.41 3.78
N TRP A 5 -5.89 -0.66 3.64
CA TRP A 5 -5.64 0.51 4.47
C TRP A 5 -6.54 1.65 3.96
N PRO A 6 -7.52 2.14 4.75
CA PRO A 6 -8.36 3.25 4.36
C PRO A 6 -7.74 4.53 4.94
N TYR A 7 -6.62 4.98 4.40
CA TYR A 7 -6.19 6.37 4.62
C TYR A 7 -6.38 7.15 3.34
N SER A 8 -7.65 7.22 2.94
CA SER A 8 -8.17 8.45 2.37
C SER A 8 -9.06 9.02 3.45
N VAL A 9 -8.61 10.04 4.19
CA VAL A 9 -9.58 10.92 4.85
C VAL A 9 -10.22 11.70 3.71
N VAL A 10 -11.20 11.09 3.05
CA VAL A 10 -12.17 11.84 2.26
C VAL A 10 -13.08 12.43 3.31
N ALA A 11 -12.79 13.66 3.73
CA ALA A 11 -13.73 14.41 4.53
C ALA A 11 -14.98 14.63 3.67
N ALA A 12 -16.09 13.98 4.05
CA ALA A 12 -17.40 14.40 3.59
C ALA A 12 -17.69 15.72 4.30
N LEU A 13 -17.37 16.82 3.64
CA LEU A 13 -17.71 18.15 4.11
C LEU A 13 -19.09 18.47 3.53
N GLU A 14 -20.08 18.61 4.41
CA GLU A 14 -21.38 19.15 4.03
C GLU A 14 -21.18 20.60 3.59
N ILE A 15 -21.64 20.92 2.39
CA ILE A 15 -21.71 22.29 1.91
C ILE A 15 -22.92 22.93 2.58
N GLY A 16 -22.71 23.42 3.81
CA GLY A 16 -23.65 24.22 4.58
C GLY A 16 -22.91 25.45 5.12
N ARG A 17 -23.03 26.58 4.40
CA ARG A 17 -22.39 27.85 4.76
C ARG A 17 -22.95 28.38 6.08
N THR A 18 -22.10 28.50 7.10
CA THR A 18 -22.19 29.52 8.17
C THR A 18 -20.91 29.63 9.00
N SER A 19 -20.01 28.63 9.03
CA SER A 19 -18.82 28.65 9.88
C SER A 19 -17.47 28.86 9.16
N TRP A 20 -17.46 28.97 7.83
CA TRP A 20 -16.23 29.09 7.05
C TRP A 20 -15.97 30.58 6.79
N GLY A 21 -14.81 31.08 7.23
CA GLY A 21 -14.37 32.44 6.91
C GLY A 21 -13.92 32.58 5.45
N THR A 22 -13.33 33.73 5.12
CA THR A 22 -12.69 33.97 3.82
C THR A 22 -11.57 32.96 3.54
N GLU A 23 -11.35 32.61 2.27
CA GLU A 23 -10.17 31.82 1.89
C GLU A 23 -8.87 32.52 2.37
N GLN A 24 -7.98 31.77 3.03
CA GLN A 24 -6.67 32.27 3.45
C GLN A 24 -5.69 32.30 2.29
N ALA A 25 -5.77 31.31 1.39
CA ALA A 25 -4.88 31.19 0.24
C ALA A 25 -5.61 30.56 -0.93
N VAL A 26 -5.30 31.05 -2.14
CA VAL A 26 -5.81 30.53 -3.40
C VAL A 26 -4.65 30.39 -4.37
N THR A 27 -4.45 29.19 -4.90
CA THR A 27 -3.40 28.93 -5.90
C THR A 27 -4.02 28.37 -7.17
N VAL A 28 -3.39 28.69 -8.31
CA VAL A 28 -3.70 28.09 -9.60
C VAL A 28 -2.38 27.69 -10.24
N THR A 29 -2.22 26.39 -10.49
CA THR A 29 -0.99 25.84 -11.05
C THR A 29 -1.30 25.01 -12.29
N ASP A 30 -0.60 25.25 -13.39
CA ASP A 30 -0.68 24.40 -14.56
C ASP A 30 -0.01 23.05 -14.29
N THR A 31 -0.70 21.97 -14.62
CA THR A 31 -0.19 20.61 -14.47
C THR A 31 -0.16 19.87 -15.80
N ARG A 32 0.86 19.03 -15.98
CA ARG A 32 1.04 18.25 -17.21
C ARG A 32 -0.13 17.30 -17.52
N LEU A 33 -0.76 16.72 -16.48
CA LEU A 33 -1.76 15.67 -16.64
C LEU A 33 -3.19 16.12 -16.36
N TYR A 34 -3.38 17.10 -15.48
CA TYR A 34 -4.70 17.45 -14.95
C TYR A 34 -5.21 18.82 -15.44
N GLY A 35 -4.46 19.47 -16.35
CA GLY A 35 -4.74 20.86 -16.73
C GLY A 35 -4.46 21.79 -15.56
N LYS A 36 -5.26 22.85 -15.41
CA LYS A 36 -5.16 23.75 -14.25
C LYS A 36 -5.63 23.07 -12.98
N ALA A 37 -4.78 23.11 -11.95
CA ALA A 37 -5.13 22.73 -10.59
C ALA A 37 -5.37 24.01 -9.79
N SER A 38 -6.59 24.19 -9.30
CA SER A 38 -6.97 25.29 -8.43
C SER A 38 -7.13 24.78 -7.01
N ALA A 39 -6.38 25.35 -6.06
CA ALA A 39 -6.48 25.02 -4.65
C ALA A 39 -6.95 26.24 -3.86
N GLN A 40 -7.89 26.01 -2.94
CA GLN A 40 -8.41 27.02 -2.01
C GLN A 40 -8.23 26.50 -0.59
N ALA A 41 -7.74 27.33 0.32
CA ALA A 41 -7.45 26.93 1.69
C ALA A 41 -8.21 27.78 2.70
N TRP A 42 -8.71 27.12 3.74
CA TRP A 42 -9.34 27.75 4.90
C TRP A 42 -8.62 27.30 6.16
N ASP A 43 -8.16 28.26 6.92
CA ASP A 43 -7.32 28.03 8.09
C ASP A 43 -8.11 27.92 9.39
N ARG A 44 -7.43 27.40 10.42
CA ARG A 44 -7.95 27.33 11.79
C ARG A 44 -9.33 26.68 11.89
N LEU A 45 -9.60 25.75 10.97
CA LEU A 45 -10.77 24.90 11.04
C LEU A 45 -10.49 23.74 11.98
N HIS A 46 -11.54 23.01 12.36
CA HIS A 46 -11.39 21.74 13.05
C HIS A 46 -12.53 20.80 12.66
N PRO A 47 -12.33 19.47 12.69
CA PRO A 47 -13.43 18.53 12.56
C PRO A 47 -14.51 18.80 13.61
N ARG A 48 -15.78 18.53 13.28
CA ARG A 48 -16.85 18.58 14.27
C ARG A 48 -16.54 17.61 15.40
N LEU A 49 -16.36 18.15 16.60
CA LEU A 49 -16.02 17.37 17.78
C LEU A 49 -17.21 16.49 18.19
N THR A 50 -16.95 15.20 18.39
CA THR A 50 -17.94 14.26 18.91
C THR A 50 -17.30 13.37 19.97
N ARG A 51 -18.03 13.04 21.03
CA ARG A 51 -17.61 12.06 22.04
C ARG A 51 -17.90 10.66 21.49
N ARG A 52 -16.89 10.01 20.91
CA ARG A 52 -16.98 8.67 20.30
C ARG A 52 -15.70 7.87 20.56
N ALA A 53 -15.80 6.54 20.51
CA ALA A 53 -14.69 5.60 20.72
C ALA A 53 -13.91 5.91 22.00
N ALA A 54 -12.60 6.15 21.90
CA ALA A 54 -11.71 6.42 23.02
C ALA A 54 -12.02 7.72 23.82
N ARG A 55 -13.06 8.49 23.43
CA ARG A 55 -13.50 9.71 24.11
C ARG A 55 -14.93 9.65 24.64
N LEU A 56 -15.51 8.46 24.80
CA LEU A 56 -16.85 8.30 25.37
C LEU A 56 -16.89 8.80 26.81
N ASP A 57 -15.93 8.36 27.63
CA ASP A 57 -15.87 8.65 29.06
C ASP A 57 -14.92 9.83 29.38
N HIS A 58 -14.65 10.68 28.39
CA HIS A 58 -13.79 11.85 28.61
C HIS A 58 -14.57 12.96 29.30
N ASP A 59 -14.24 13.22 30.55
CA ASP A 59 -14.71 14.37 31.31
C ASP A 59 -13.98 15.65 30.87
N GLY A 60 -14.78 16.71 30.63
CA GLY A 60 -14.28 18.02 30.23
C GLY A 60 -14.49 18.39 28.75
N PRO A 61 -13.99 19.57 28.33
CA PRO A 61 -14.09 20.04 26.95
C PRO A 61 -13.19 19.21 26.03
N LEU A 62 -13.72 18.85 24.85
CA LEU A 62 -12.93 18.12 23.84
C LEU A 62 -11.84 19.03 23.28
N HIS A 63 -10.61 18.53 23.24
CA HIS A 63 -9.50 19.28 22.65
C HIS A 63 -9.73 19.49 21.15
N VAL A 64 -9.63 20.75 20.74
CA VAL A 64 -9.68 21.17 19.35
C VAL A 64 -8.28 21.03 18.77
N ILE A 65 -8.16 20.29 17.67
CA ILE A 65 -6.96 20.30 16.83
C ILE A 65 -7.32 21.14 15.61
N GLU A 66 -6.85 22.39 15.62
CA GLU A 66 -6.98 23.29 14.48
C GLU A 66 -6.12 22.79 13.31
N GLY A 67 -6.57 23.06 12.09
CA GLY A 67 -5.83 22.79 10.87
C GLY A 67 -6.42 23.50 9.67
N THR A 68 -5.74 23.35 8.54
CA THR A 68 -6.14 23.92 7.27
C THR A 68 -6.89 22.90 6.43
N ALA A 69 -8.11 23.25 5.97
CA ALA A 69 -8.81 22.50 4.94
C ALA A 69 -8.45 23.05 3.56
N ILE A 70 -8.08 22.18 2.63
CA ILE A 70 -7.70 22.55 1.27
C ILE A 70 -8.66 21.88 0.29
N ARG A 71 -9.36 22.67 -0.50
CA ARG A 71 -10.18 22.21 -1.62
C ARG A 71 -9.34 22.26 -2.89
N LEU A 72 -9.17 21.12 -3.52
CA LEU A 72 -8.47 20.98 -4.79
C LEU A 72 -9.47 20.65 -5.90
N VAL A 73 -9.48 21.46 -6.95
CA VAL A 73 -10.20 21.20 -8.20
C VAL A 73 -9.20 21.12 -9.34
N VAL A 74 -9.41 20.16 -10.24
CA VAL A 74 -8.60 20.05 -11.47
C VAL A 74 -9.49 20.18 -12.69
N GLU A 75 -8.92 20.73 -13.76
CA GLU A 75 -9.61 20.95 -15.03
C GLU A 75 -9.97 19.63 -15.74
N LYS A 76 -9.13 18.59 -15.63
CA LYS A 76 -9.39 17.28 -16.22
C LYS A 76 -8.75 16.13 -15.47
N LEU A 77 -9.40 14.97 -15.51
CA LEU A 77 -8.82 13.71 -15.11
C LEU A 77 -8.33 12.93 -16.34
N PRO A 78 -7.10 12.38 -16.33
CA PRO A 78 -6.60 11.53 -17.43
C PRO A 78 -7.49 10.33 -17.75
N SER A 79 -8.31 9.87 -16.79
CA SER A 79 -9.25 8.77 -16.98
C SER A 79 -10.55 9.17 -17.67
N GLY A 80 -10.78 10.47 -17.95
CA GLY A 80 -12.04 10.97 -18.52
C GLY A 80 -13.23 10.97 -17.55
N GLY A 81 -12.99 10.76 -16.26
CA GLY A 81 -14.04 10.77 -15.24
C GLY A 81 -14.47 12.19 -14.85
N VAL A 82 -15.57 12.29 -14.09
CA VAL A 82 -16.05 13.57 -13.54
C VAL A 82 -15.04 14.12 -12.53
N ASN A 83 -14.60 15.37 -12.74
CA ASN A 83 -13.63 16.06 -11.87
C ASN A 83 -14.29 16.54 -10.57
N LYS A 84 -14.52 15.63 -9.62
CA LYS A 84 -15.01 16.01 -8.29
C LYS A 84 -13.89 16.71 -7.50
N PRO A 85 -14.21 17.76 -6.72
CA PRO A 85 -13.23 18.37 -5.82
C PRO A 85 -12.71 17.34 -4.83
N VAL A 86 -11.40 17.38 -4.57
CA VAL A 86 -10.75 16.63 -3.51
C VAL A 86 -10.55 17.57 -2.34
N TRP A 87 -10.90 17.10 -1.14
CA TRP A 87 -10.64 17.83 0.10
C TRP A 87 -9.48 17.19 0.84
N LEU A 88 -8.50 18.02 1.19
CA LEU A 88 -7.32 17.63 1.96
C LEU A 88 -7.37 18.32 3.32
N TRP A 89 -6.87 17.61 4.34
CA TRP A 89 -6.68 18.16 5.68
C TRP A 89 -5.20 18.26 5.97
N TRP A 90 -4.75 19.43 6.41
CA TRP A 90 -3.40 19.64 6.91
C TRP A 90 -3.46 20.07 8.36
N SER A 91 -2.71 19.37 9.23
CA SER A 91 -2.79 19.56 10.68
C SER A 91 -2.04 20.78 11.21
N ARG A 92 -1.53 21.65 10.33
CA ARG A 92 -0.90 22.92 10.71
C ARG A 92 -1.83 24.06 10.35
N ILE A 93 -1.57 25.20 10.96
CA ILE A 93 -2.21 26.47 10.67
C ILE A 93 -1.21 27.43 10.00
N GLY A 94 -1.69 28.53 9.45
CA GLY A 94 -0.87 29.55 8.79
C GLY A 94 -0.34 29.10 7.44
N ALA A 95 -1.16 28.41 6.65
CA ALA A 95 -0.75 27.89 5.36
C ALA A 95 -0.44 29.00 4.36
N THR A 96 0.80 29.05 3.90
CA THR A 96 1.16 29.88 2.75
C THR A 96 0.66 29.23 1.45
N GLU A 97 0.58 30.00 0.37
CA GLU A 97 0.30 29.46 -0.97
C GLU A 97 1.27 28.32 -1.35
N ALA A 98 2.56 28.47 -1.00
CA ALA A 98 3.57 27.43 -1.24
C ALA A 98 3.31 26.15 -0.43
N ASP A 99 2.77 26.26 0.78
CA ASP A 99 2.38 25.10 1.59
C ASP A 99 1.16 24.40 1.00
N VAL A 100 0.16 25.17 0.56
CA VAL A 100 -1.03 24.66 -0.12
C VAL A 100 -0.63 23.87 -1.37
N ASP A 101 0.28 24.44 -2.17
CA ASP A 101 0.79 23.79 -3.37
C ASP A 101 1.53 22.50 -3.06
N ARG A 102 2.41 22.54 -2.06
CA ARG A 102 3.14 21.35 -1.60
C ARG A 102 2.21 20.25 -1.11
N CYS A 103 1.14 20.60 -0.41
CA CYS A 103 0.17 19.64 0.13
C CYS A 103 -0.52 18.86 -0.98
N TRP A 104 -1.09 19.54 -1.98
CA TRP A 104 -1.77 18.84 -3.07
C TRP A 104 -0.79 18.10 -4.00
N GLN A 105 0.41 18.64 -4.24
CA GLN A 105 1.44 17.95 -5.01
C GLN A 105 1.88 16.65 -4.32
N SER A 106 2.01 16.68 -2.99
CA SER A 106 2.31 15.50 -2.18
C SER A 106 1.17 14.47 -2.25
N PHE A 107 -0.08 14.93 -2.27
CA PHE A 107 -1.24 14.05 -2.46
C PHE A 107 -1.19 13.31 -3.79
N PHE A 108 -0.77 13.93 -4.89
CA PHE A 108 -0.59 13.23 -6.17
C PHE A 108 0.49 12.14 -6.13
N ARG A 109 1.46 12.24 -5.23
CA ARG A 109 2.47 11.20 -5.01
C ARG A 109 1.98 10.04 -4.16
N ARG A 110 0.80 10.12 -3.52
CA ARG A 110 0.28 9.05 -2.65
C ARG A 110 0.16 7.72 -3.39
N PHE A 111 -0.12 7.73 -4.69
CA PHE A 111 -0.30 6.52 -5.48
C PHE A 111 1.03 5.79 -5.76
N ASP A 112 2.18 6.45 -5.54
CA ASP A 112 3.50 5.81 -5.66
C ASP A 112 3.63 4.61 -4.68
N ILE A 113 2.93 4.63 -3.55
CA ILE A 113 2.93 3.51 -2.59
C ILE A 113 2.28 2.26 -3.18
N GLU A 114 1.23 2.42 -3.99
CA GLU A 114 0.54 1.30 -4.64
C GLU A 114 1.45 0.61 -5.66
N HIS A 115 2.24 1.40 -6.40
CA HIS A 115 3.27 0.86 -7.26
C HIS A 115 4.35 0.10 -6.48
N THR A 116 4.68 0.55 -5.27
CA THR A 116 5.60 -0.14 -4.37
C THR A 116 5.01 -1.47 -3.87
N PHE A 117 3.75 -1.48 -3.44
CA PHE A 117 3.07 -2.72 -3.05
C PHE A 117 2.95 -3.71 -4.20
N ARG A 118 2.65 -3.22 -5.41
CA ARG A 118 2.62 -4.04 -6.63
C ARG A 118 3.98 -4.69 -6.90
N LEU A 119 5.06 -3.91 -6.81
CA LEU A 119 6.43 -4.43 -6.93
C LEU A 119 6.70 -5.51 -5.88
N PHE A 120 6.38 -5.27 -4.62
CA PHE A 120 6.63 -6.20 -3.51
C PHE A 120 5.93 -7.52 -3.74
N LYS A 121 4.63 -7.48 -4.06
CA LYS A 121 3.82 -8.68 -4.27
C LYS A 121 4.22 -9.44 -5.53
N GLN A 122 4.29 -8.75 -6.67
CA GLN A 122 4.44 -9.40 -7.99
C GLN A 122 5.89 -9.78 -8.28
N THR A 123 6.83 -8.88 -7.98
CA THR A 123 8.25 -9.04 -8.36
C THR A 123 9.06 -9.64 -7.24
N LEU A 124 8.99 -9.07 -6.03
CA LEU A 124 9.79 -9.53 -4.87
C LEU A 124 9.19 -10.73 -4.15
N GLY A 125 7.94 -11.08 -4.49
CA GLY A 125 7.32 -12.29 -3.97
C GLY A 125 6.88 -12.19 -2.52
N TRP A 126 6.50 -10.99 -2.07
CA TRP A 126 6.04 -10.77 -0.69
C TRP A 126 4.96 -11.78 -0.26
N THR A 127 4.04 -12.14 -1.17
CA THR A 127 2.96 -13.10 -0.89
C THR A 127 3.21 -14.50 -1.46
N LYS A 128 4.42 -14.80 -1.96
CA LYS A 128 4.76 -16.12 -2.55
C LYS A 128 5.03 -17.22 -1.52
N PRO A 129 5.80 -17.00 -0.42
CA PRO A 129 6.13 -18.10 0.48
C PRO A 129 4.92 -18.51 1.33
N ARG A 130 4.80 -19.82 1.59
CA ARG A 130 3.77 -20.39 2.47
C ARG A 130 4.34 -20.57 3.89
N LEU A 131 4.51 -19.44 4.57
CA LEU A 131 5.06 -19.38 5.92
C LEU A 131 4.04 -19.88 6.94
N ARG A 132 4.51 -20.57 7.99
CA ARG A 132 3.66 -21.27 8.97
C ARG A 132 3.48 -20.53 10.30
N SER A 133 4.21 -19.44 10.51
CA SER A 133 4.11 -18.61 11.73
C SER A 133 4.11 -17.13 11.38
N SER A 134 3.50 -16.32 12.24
CA SER A 134 3.44 -14.84 12.15
C SER A 134 4.85 -14.24 12.12
N GLU A 135 5.72 -14.69 13.02
CA GLU A 135 7.08 -14.14 13.18
C GLU A 135 7.92 -14.41 11.94
N ALA A 136 7.70 -15.56 11.27
CA ALA A 136 8.34 -15.87 10.00
C ALA A 136 7.82 -14.95 8.88
N ALA A 137 6.52 -14.63 8.87
CA ALA A 137 5.93 -13.70 7.92
C ALA A 137 6.46 -12.26 8.11
N ASP A 138 6.63 -11.81 9.36
CA ASP A 138 7.22 -10.51 9.67
C ASP A 138 8.67 -10.42 9.23
N ARG A 139 9.48 -11.45 9.55
CA ARG A 139 10.88 -11.54 9.06
C ARG A 139 10.94 -11.52 7.54
N TRP A 140 10.02 -12.21 6.86
CA TRP A 140 9.95 -12.18 5.40
C TRP A 140 9.60 -10.78 4.85
N ALA A 141 8.67 -10.06 5.50
CA ALA A 141 8.37 -8.69 5.13
C ALA A 141 9.60 -7.78 5.26
N TRP A 142 10.36 -7.91 6.36
CA TRP A 142 11.61 -7.18 6.54
C TRP A 142 12.66 -7.50 5.47
N LEU A 143 12.80 -8.76 5.05
CA LEU A 143 13.70 -9.13 3.95
C LEU A 143 13.29 -8.49 2.62
N VAL A 144 11.98 -8.41 2.33
CA VAL A 144 11.46 -7.72 1.14
C VAL A 144 11.75 -6.22 1.19
N ILE A 145 11.56 -5.59 2.35
CA ILE A 145 11.87 -4.15 2.55
C ILE A 145 13.37 -3.89 2.41
N ALA A 146 14.22 -4.73 3.00
CA ALA A 146 15.67 -4.63 2.88
C ALA A 146 16.12 -4.76 1.42
N ALA A 147 15.59 -5.73 0.67
CA ALA A 147 15.86 -5.86 -0.76
C ALA A 147 15.42 -4.62 -1.55
N TYR A 148 14.25 -4.05 -1.23
CA TYR A 148 13.80 -2.80 -1.83
C TYR A 148 14.75 -1.63 -1.54
N ALA A 149 15.20 -1.48 -0.30
CA ALA A 149 16.19 -0.48 0.08
C ALA A 149 17.51 -0.67 -0.69
N GLN A 150 17.99 -1.90 -0.84
CA GLN A 150 19.16 -2.22 -1.66
C GLN A 150 18.97 -1.80 -3.12
N PHE A 151 17.80 -2.02 -3.74
CA PHE A 151 17.57 -1.52 -5.11
C PHE A 151 17.56 0.01 -5.20
N ARG A 152 17.13 0.71 -4.14
CA ARG A 152 17.15 2.18 -4.11
C ARG A 152 18.58 2.70 -4.02
N LEU A 153 19.41 2.09 -3.18
CA LEU A 153 20.83 2.43 -3.01
C LEU A 153 21.67 2.05 -4.23
N ALA A 154 21.38 0.92 -4.86
CA ALA A 154 22.10 0.43 -6.04
C ALA A 154 21.73 1.17 -7.34
N ARG A 155 20.67 2.00 -7.32
CA ARG A 155 20.16 2.69 -8.52
C ARG A 155 21.25 3.44 -9.31
N PRO A 156 22.05 4.35 -8.73
CA PRO A 156 23.07 5.08 -9.49
C PRO A 156 24.19 4.18 -10.03
N LEU A 157 24.35 2.98 -9.48
CA LEU A 157 25.40 2.04 -9.87
C LEU A 157 24.92 1.07 -10.97
N ALA A 158 23.61 0.87 -11.09
CA ALA A 158 23.04 -0.16 -11.95
C ALA A 158 23.06 0.25 -13.43
N THR A 159 23.69 -0.58 -14.25
CA THR A 159 23.53 -0.50 -15.71
C THR A 159 22.09 -0.88 -16.09
N ASP A 160 21.48 -0.11 -16.99
CA ASP A 160 20.12 -0.38 -17.46
C ASP A 160 20.07 -1.60 -18.40
N LEU A 161 19.88 -2.79 -17.83
CA LEU A 161 19.60 -4.02 -18.57
C LEU A 161 18.14 -4.04 -19.06
N ARG A 162 17.84 -3.11 -19.98
CA ARG A 162 16.53 -2.94 -20.61
C ARG A 162 16.21 -4.07 -21.58
N ARG A 163 14.93 -4.36 -21.73
CA ARG A 163 14.44 -5.23 -22.82
C ARG A 163 14.42 -4.45 -24.14
N PRO A 164 14.43 -5.11 -25.31
CA PRO A 164 14.52 -4.43 -26.60
C PRO A 164 13.45 -3.33 -26.81
N TRP A 165 12.22 -3.59 -26.37
CA TRP A 165 11.07 -2.67 -26.49
C TRP A 165 10.97 -1.63 -25.35
N GLU A 166 11.85 -1.69 -24.36
CA GLU A 166 11.84 -0.74 -23.25
C GLU A 166 12.62 0.52 -23.65
N LYS A 167 11.99 1.69 -23.45
CA LYS A 167 12.64 2.99 -23.66
C LYS A 167 13.86 3.15 -22.74
N PRO A 168 14.97 3.72 -23.22
CA PRO A 168 16.10 4.11 -22.37
C PRO A 168 15.65 5.01 -21.23
N THR A 169 16.34 4.95 -20.10
CA THR A 169 16.02 5.77 -18.93
C THR A 169 17.33 6.16 -18.25
N GLU A 170 17.42 7.43 -17.86
CA GLU A 170 18.58 7.94 -17.12
C GLU A 170 18.87 7.09 -15.86
N PRO A 171 20.14 6.86 -15.50
CA PRO A 171 20.51 6.02 -14.35
C PRO A 171 19.76 6.38 -13.05
N ASN A 172 19.61 7.67 -12.76
CA ASN A 172 18.91 8.17 -11.57
C ASN A 172 17.36 8.04 -11.64
N ARG A 173 16.81 7.69 -12.79
CA ARG A 173 15.36 7.47 -13.03
C ARG A 173 14.99 6.00 -13.19
N LEU A 174 15.94 5.07 -13.06
CA LEU A 174 15.65 3.65 -13.15
C LEU A 174 14.65 3.19 -12.08
N THR A 175 13.63 2.43 -12.51
CA THR A 175 12.67 1.84 -11.59
C THR A 175 13.34 0.71 -10.79
N PRO A 176 12.90 0.43 -9.56
CA PRO A 176 13.46 -0.67 -8.76
C PRO A 176 13.44 -2.03 -9.48
N ALA A 177 12.43 -2.27 -10.32
CA ALA A 177 12.35 -3.48 -11.14
C ALA A 177 13.45 -3.56 -12.22
N ARG A 178 13.87 -2.43 -12.81
CA ARG A 178 15.00 -2.38 -13.75
C ARG A 178 16.32 -2.57 -13.02
N VAL A 179 16.52 -1.88 -11.89
CA VAL A 179 17.72 -2.03 -11.04
C VAL A 179 17.92 -3.50 -10.62
N ARG A 180 16.85 -4.20 -10.23
CA ARG A 180 16.89 -5.61 -9.87
C ARG A 180 17.50 -6.51 -10.97
N ARG A 181 17.28 -6.20 -12.25
CA ARG A 181 17.83 -7.00 -13.36
C ARG A 181 19.36 -6.91 -13.42
N GLY A 182 19.90 -5.71 -13.17
CA GLY A 182 21.34 -5.45 -13.13
C GLY A 182 22.01 -5.79 -11.80
N LEU A 183 21.24 -6.00 -10.72
CA LEU A 183 21.81 -6.18 -9.38
C LEU A 183 22.78 -7.37 -9.30
N ARG A 184 22.53 -8.46 -10.02
CA ARG A 184 23.45 -9.61 -10.06
C ARG A 184 24.85 -9.21 -10.55
N ASN A 185 24.94 -8.31 -11.52
CA ASN A 185 26.21 -7.83 -12.07
C ASN A 185 26.93 -6.93 -11.06
N LEU A 186 26.17 -6.16 -10.27
CA LEU A 186 26.73 -5.37 -9.17
C LEU A 186 27.27 -6.26 -8.05
N GLN A 187 26.52 -7.29 -7.66
CA GLN A 187 26.94 -8.25 -6.63
C GLN A 187 28.25 -8.97 -6.99
N ALA A 188 28.47 -9.28 -8.26
CA ALA A 188 29.73 -9.91 -8.70
C ALA A 188 30.96 -8.99 -8.54
N ARG A 189 30.76 -7.67 -8.59
CA ARG A 189 31.82 -6.65 -8.44
C ARG A 189 31.93 -6.10 -7.02
N THR A 190 30.88 -6.28 -6.23
CA THR A 190 30.84 -5.84 -4.84
C THR A 190 31.45 -6.94 -3.99
N GLY A 191 32.55 -6.66 -3.30
CA GLY A 191 33.14 -7.62 -2.37
C GLY A 191 32.12 -8.12 -1.33
N SER A 192 32.30 -9.35 -0.86
CA SER A 192 31.51 -9.85 0.26
C SER A 192 32.10 -9.31 1.58
N PRO A 193 31.33 -8.63 2.43
CA PRO A 193 31.78 -8.29 3.78
C PRO A 193 31.85 -9.53 4.68
N ALA A 194 31.22 -10.64 4.29
CA ALA A 194 31.30 -11.89 5.02
C ALA A 194 32.67 -12.55 4.77
N GLY A 195 33.34 -12.95 5.85
CA GLY A 195 34.54 -13.78 5.79
C GLY A 195 34.27 -15.13 5.12
N ALA A 196 35.35 -15.80 4.70
CA ALA A 196 35.24 -17.12 4.10
C ALA A 196 34.45 -18.07 5.02
N PRO A 197 33.53 -18.89 4.46
CA PRO A 197 32.81 -19.86 5.26
C PRO A 197 33.82 -20.79 5.96
N LYS A 198 33.54 -21.16 7.20
CA LYS A 198 34.37 -22.13 7.91
C LYS A 198 34.41 -23.43 7.09
N PRO A 199 35.60 -23.99 6.78
CA PRO A 199 35.70 -25.28 6.13
C PRO A 199 34.93 -26.32 6.93
N SER A 200 33.95 -26.97 6.31
CA SER A 200 33.22 -28.08 6.92
C SER A 200 33.23 -29.25 5.94
N ARG A 201 33.40 -30.46 6.46
CA ARG A 201 33.15 -31.67 5.69
C ARG A 201 31.63 -31.85 5.63
N PRO A 202 31.06 -32.33 4.51
CA PRO A 202 29.67 -32.76 4.49
C PRO A 202 29.43 -33.65 5.72
N GLY A 203 28.46 -33.27 6.56
CA GLY A 203 28.08 -34.10 7.68
C GLY A 203 27.70 -35.49 7.18
N PRO A 204 27.83 -36.54 8.01
CA PRO A 204 27.34 -37.87 7.63
C PRO A 204 25.90 -37.69 7.14
N GLY A 205 25.66 -38.06 5.88
CA GLY A 205 24.36 -37.90 5.25
C GLY A 205 23.28 -38.55 6.12
N ARG A 206 22.01 -38.31 5.79
CA ARG A 206 20.92 -38.90 6.54
C ARG A 206 21.14 -40.42 6.69
N PRO A 207 21.24 -40.96 7.91
CA PRO A 207 21.41 -42.38 8.13
C PRO A 207 20.30 -43.15 7.43
N GLN A 208 20.66 -44.23 6.74
CA GLN A 208 19.71 -45.10 6.08
C GLN A 208 18.94 -45.86 7.17
N GLY A 209 17.75 -45.35 7.50
CA GLY A 209 16.93 -45.81 8.60
C GLY A 209 15.45 -45.56 8.35
N PRO A 210 14.56 -46.05 9.24
CA PRO A 210 13.12 -45.98 9.01
C PRO A 210 12.66 -44.54 8.77
N LYS A 211 11.74 -44.37 7.82
CA LYS A 211 11.15 -43.07 7.46
C LYS A 211 10.63 -42.36 8.73
N LYS A 212 10.70 -41.02 8.76
CA LYS A 212 10.26 -40.19 9.91
C LYS A 212 8.90 -40.70 10.44
N ARG A 213 8.88 -41.24 11.66
CA ARG A 213 7.68 -41.82 12.28
C ARG A 213 6.64 -40.79 12.69
N ARG A 214 7.05 -39.53 12.87
CA ARG A 214 6.16 -38.40 13.20
C ARG A 214 6.11 -37.42 12.02
N PRO A 215 5.03 -37.41 11.23
CA PRO A 215 4.73 -36.33 10.31
C PRO A 215 4.71 -35.00 11.08
N ALA A 216 5.17 -33.91 10.44
CA ALA A 216 5.03 -32.58 11.03
C ALA A 216 3.55 -32.30 11.30
N ALA A 217 3.22 -31.81 12.50
CA ALA A 217 1.86 -31.45 12.87
C ALA A 217 1.29 -30.50 11.81
N ARG A 218 0.17 -30.91 11.20
CA ARG A 218 -0.58 -30.08 10.27
C ARG A 218 -1.68 -29.41 11.07
N HIS A 219 -1.61 -28.08 11.19
CA HIS A 219 -2.73 -27.32 11.72
C HIS A 219 -3.82 -27.28 10.65
N ASP A 220 -5.05 -27.58 11.05
CA ASP A 220 -6.16 -27.53 10.14
C ASP A 220 -6.40 -26.08 9.73
N VAL A 221 -6.54 -25.84 8.42
CA VAL A 221 -6.80 -24.49 7.92
C VAL A 221 -8.29 -24.26 8.14
N GLY A 222 -8.65 -23.81 9.34
CA GLY A 222 -10.04 -23.51 9.71
C GLY A 222 -10.67 -22.60 8.67
N LYS A 223 -11.51 -23.18 7.81
CA LYS A 223 -12.44 -22.40 7.02
C LYS A 223 -13.66 -22.20 7.91
N VAL A 224 -14.06 -20.96 8.11
CA VAL A 224 -15.32 -20.65 8.80
C VAL A 224 -16.35 -20.45 7.70
N ARG A 225 -17.53 -21.09 7.82
CA ARG A 225 -18.66 -20.85 6.92
C ARG A 225 -19.18 -19.43 7.14
N ALA A 226 -19.91 -18.87 6.17
CA ALA A 226 -20.51 -17.53 6.33
C ALA A 226 -21.45 -17.43 7.54
N THR A 227 -21.98 -18.56 8.02
CA THR A 227 -22.78 -18.72 9.23
C THR A 227 -21.99 -18.72 10.55
N GLY A 228 -20.66 -18.60 10.52
CA GLY A 228 -19.81 -18.58 11.74
C GLY A 228 -19.37 -19.96 12.24
N GLU A 229 -19.87 -21.04 11.65
CA GLU A 229 -19.52 -22.42 12.03
C GLU A 229 -18.21 -22.89 11.40
N ALA A 230 -17.47 -23.76 12.10
CA ALA A 230 -16.27 -24.40 11.58
C ALA A 230 -16.63 -25.34 10.41
N PHE A 231 -15.96 -25.16 9.26
CA PHE A 231 -16.13 -26.00 8.09
C PHE A 231 -15.44 -27.35 8.30
N SER A 232 -16.24 -28.40 8.48
CA SER A 232 -15.76 -29.78 8.38
C SER A 232 -15.83 -30.28 6.93
N ARG A 233 -14.77 -30.94 6.45
CA ARG A 233 -14.75 -31.58 5.13
C ARG A 233 -15.50 -32.92 5.22
N PRO A 234 -16.53 -33.19 4.41
CA PRO A 234 -17.25 -34.46 4.47
C PRO A 234 -16.32 -35.64 4.13
N ALA A 235 -16.48 -36.74 4.88
CA ALA A 235 -15.59 -37.91 4.87
C ALA A 235 -15.63 -38.73 3.56
N HIS A 236 -16.65 -38.55 2.73
CA HIS A 236 -16.78 -39.25 1.46
C HIS A 236 -16.87 -38.26 0.30
N HIS A 237 -15.98 -38.43 -0.69
CA HIS A 237 -16.06 -37.73 -1.95
C HIS A 237 -17.25 -38.29 -2.75
N LYS A 238 -18.46 -37.77 -2.56
CA LYS A 238 -19.48 -37.92 -3.62
C LYS A 238 -18.98 -37.15 -4.83
N GLN A 239 -18.62 -37.87 -5.91
CA GLN A 239 -18.37 -37.28 -7.22
C GLN A 239 -19.54 -36.34 -7.54
N GLY A 240 -19.30 -35.02 -7.55
CA GLY A 240 -20.32 -34.05 -7.94
C GLY A 240 -20.25 -32.66 -7.30
N ALA A 241 -19.66 -32.48 -6.11
CA ALA A 241 -19.69 -31.19 -5.43
C ALA A 241 -18.40 -30.36 -5.68
N LYS A 242 -18.27 -29.74 -6.86
CA LYS A 242 -17.31 -28.63 -7.04
C LYS A 242 -17.87 -27.39 -6.30
N PRO A 243 -17.18 -26.83 -5.30
CA PRO A 243 -17.63 -25.57 -4.70
C PRO A 243 -17.44 -24.45 -5.72
N ARG A 244 -18.56 -23.83 -6.13
CA ARG A 244 -18.58 -22.68 -7.02
C ARG A 244 -18.12 -21.45 -6.22
N ARG A 245 -17.14 -20.72 -6.75
CA ARG A 245 -16.67 -19.46 -6.16
C ARG A 245 -17.75 -18.41 -6.43
N TRP A 246 -18.36 -17.85 -5.38
CA TRP A 246 -19.34 -16.78 -5.53
C TRP A 246 -18.63 -15.52 -6.05
N SER A 247 -18.99 -15.10 -7.25
CA SER A 247 -18.70 -13.77 -7.81
C SER A 247 -20.01 -12.99 -7.75
N GLY A 248 -20.14 -12.10 -6.77
CA GLY A 248 -21.28 -11.20 -6.67
C GLY A 248 -21.21 -10.13 -7.76
N THR A 249 -22.22 -10.08 -8.61
CA THR A 249 -22.66 -8.89 -9.33
C THR A 249 -24.18 -8.87 -9.24
N ASP A 250 -24.70 -7.84 -8.58
CA ASP A 250 -26.10 -7.47 -8.54
C ASP A 250 -26.64 -7.23 -9.95
N THR A 251 -27.78 -7.87 -10.27
CA THR A 251 -28.73 -7.33 -11.23
C THR A 251 -30.00 -7.00 -10.47
N ILE A 252 -30.23 -5.70 -10.29
CA ILE A 252 -31.50 -5.13 -9.85
C ILE A 252 -32.57 -5.57 -10.86
N GLY A 253 -33.54 -6.34 -10.39
CA GLY A 253 -34.76 -6.64 -11.14
C GLY A 253 -35.59 -5.36 -11.29
N ARG A 254 -35.82 -4.94 -12.53
CA ARG A 254 -37.05 -4.25 -12.90
C ARG A 254 -38.13 -5.31 -13.09
N ALA A 255 -39.23 -5.17 -12.38
CA ALA A 255 -40.52 -5.69 -12.79
C ALA A 255 -41.54 -4.59 -12.58
N GLN A 256 -42.18 -4.23 -13.70
CA GLN A 256 -43.51 -3.63 -13.91
C GLN A 256 -43.93 -2.47 -13.01
#